data_AF-A0A914DC88-F1
#
_entry.id   AF-A0A914DC88-F1
#
_cell.length_a   1.000
_cell.length_b   1.000
_cell.length_c   1.000
_cell.angle_alpha   90.00
_cell.angle_beta   90.00
_cell.angle_gamma   90.00
#
_symmetry.space_group_name_H-M   'P 1'
#
loop_
_entity.id
_entity.type
_entity.pdbx_description
1 polymer ?
#
loop_
_entity_poly.entity_id
_entity_poly.type
_entity_poly.pdbx_seq_one_letter_code
_entity_poly.pdbx_strand_id
1 'polypeptide(L)'
;MRFFAYLPNSRVLPYQVLQIRTQATSSIANTLKVQKKIVETREKALLGGGQSRIDAQHKKGKITARERINLLLDPGTFQEYDIFMEHTCTDFDMAKEKYSGDSVVTGHGKIYGRTAFVFSQDFTVFGGSLSSVHAKKIVKIMEQAMLVGAPVIGLNDSGGARIQEGVESLAGYADIFQ
;
A
#
# COMPACT_ATOMS: atom_id res chain seq x y z
N MET A 1 -76.64 15.26 49.18
CA MET A 1 -75.21 15.06 49.51
C MET A 1 -74.50 14.72 48.20
N ARG A 2 -73.94 15.73 47.52
CA ARG A 2 -73.38 15.63 46.16
C ARG A 2 -71.95 15.07 46.25
N PHE A 3 -71.72 13.87 45.71
CA PHE A 3 -70.37 13.34 45.47
C PHE A 3 -69.91 13.84 44.09
N PHE A 4 -68.96 14.79 44.10
CA PHE A 4 -68.21 15.20 42.92
C PHE A 4 -67.07 14.19 42.71
N ALA A 5 -67.14 13.38 41.66
CA ALA A 5 -66.02 12.57 41.20
C ALA A 5 -65.10 13.44 40.32
N TYR A 6 -63.89 13.71 40.80
CA TYR A 6 -62.86 14.45 40.06
C TYR A 6 -62.12 13.47 39.13
N LEU A 7 -62.22 13.69 37.82
CA LEU A 7 -61.48 12.96 36.79
C LEU A 7 -60.00 13.38 36.81
N PRO A 8 -59.04 12.44 36.66
CA PRO A 8 -57.63 12.79 36.61
C PRO A 8 -57.24 13.38 35.25
N ASN A 9 -56.47 14.46 35.37
CA ASN A 9 -55.88 15.32 34.34
C ASN A 9 -55.14 14.51 33.25
N SER A 10 -55.62 14.60 32.01
CA SER A 10 -54.97 14.07 30.81
C SER A 10 -53.71 14.88 30.47
N ARG A 11 -52.56 14.44 30.99
CA ARG A 11 -51.26 14.92 30.53
C ARG A 11 -51.00 14.42 29.12
N VAL A 12 -51.21 15.28 28.14
CA VAL A 12 -50.74 15.10 26.78
C VAL A 12 -49.21 15.11 26.84
N LEU A 13 -48.56 13.96 26.66
CA LEU A 13 -47.11 13.89 26.55
C LEU A 13 -46.70 14.58 25.23
N PRO A 14 -45.75 15.53 25.23
CA PRO A 14 -45.23 16.06 23.98
C PRO A 14 -44.49 14.94 23.28
N TYR A 15 -44.95 14.58 22.08
CA TYR A 15 -44.16 13.79 21.15
C TYR A 15 -42.89 14.58 20.84
N GLN A 16 -41.80 14.29 21.56
CA GLN A 16 -40.47 14.68 21.11
C GLN A 16 -40.25 13.90 19.81
N VAL A 17 -40.31 14.62 18.70
CA VAL A 17 -39.77 14.13 17.43
C VAL A 17 -38.34 13.74 17.72
N LEU A 18 -38.08 12.43 17.78
CA LEU A 18 -36.75 11.87 17.90
C LEU A 18 -35.96 12.44 16.70
N GLN A 19 -35.12 13.44 16.95
CA GLN A 19 -34.14 13.90 15.98
C GLN A 19 -33.26 12.68 15.71
N ILE A 20 -33.56 11.97 14.63
CA ILE A 20 -32.69 10.94 14.08
C ILE A 20 -31.39 11.67 13.77
N ARG A 21 -30.43 11.59 14.69
CA ARG A 21 -29.04 11.96 14.41
C ARG A 21 -28.67 11.16 13.18
N THR A 22 -28.52 11.84 12.05
CA THR A 22 -28.04 11.27 10.80
C THR A 22 -26.58 10.90 11.00
N GLN A 23 -26.32 9.79 11.69
CA GLN A 23 -25.02 9.15 11.74
C GLN A 23 -24.84 8.38 10.44
N ALA A 24 -24.56 9.12 9.36
CA ALA A 24 -23.83 8.66 8.19
C ALA A 24 -23.83 9.79 7.17
N THR A 25 -22.65 10.36 6.90
CA THR A 25 -22.19 10.76 5.56
C THR A 25 -20.85 11.46 5.70
N SER A 26 -19.76 10.80 5.33
CA SER A 26 -18.59 11.55 4.88
C SER A 26 -19.07 12.42 3.71
N SER A 27 -19.03 13.74 3.85
CA SER A 27 -19.53 14.65 2.82
C SER A 27 -18.89 14.36 1.46
N ILE A 28 -19.60 14.64 0.36
CA ILE A 28 -19.07 14.51 -1.02
C ILE A 28 -17.70 15.20 -1.14
N ALA A 29 -17.52 16.35 -0.47
CA ALA A 29 -16.25 17.06 -0.39
C ALA A 29 -15.12 16.23 0.23
N ASN A 30 -15.38 15.49 1.31
CA ASN A 30 -14.39 14.60 1.91
C ASN A 30 -14.03 13.45 0.97
N THR A 31 -15.02 12.89 0.27
CA THR A 31 -14.82 11.82 -0.71
C THR A 31 -13.91 12.27 -1.86
N LEU A 32 -14.18 13.44 -2.44
CA LEU A 32 -13.34 14.02 -3.51
C LEU A 32 -11.91 14.32 -3.02
N LYS A 33 -11.76 14.83 -1.79
CA LYS A 33 -10.45 15.08 -1.18
C LYS A 33 -9.64 13.79 -1.02
N VAL A 34 -10.27 12.72 -0.54
CA VAL A 34 -9.60 11.42 -0.36
C VAL A 34 -9.22 10.82 -1.72
N GLN A 35 -10.12 10.87 -2.70
CA GLN A 35 -9.84 10.38 -4.05
C GLN A 35 -8.63 11.10 -4.67
N LYS A 36 -8.60 12.43 -4.58
CA LYS A 36 -7.48 13.25 -5.07
C LYS A 36 -6.17 12.84 -4.40
N LYS A 37 -6.17 12.68 -3.07
CA LYS A 37 -4.98 12.23 -2.33
C LYS A 37 -4.50 10.85 -2.80
N ILE A 38 -5.40 9.91 -3.04
CA ILE A 38 -5.04 8.56 -3.53
C ILE A 38 -4.37 8.65 -4.91
N VAL A 39 -4.93 9.45 -5.82
CA VAL A 39 -4.36 9.64 -7.17
C VAL A 39 -2.97 10.28 -7.09
N GLU A 40 -2.84 11.37 -6.34
CA GLU A 40 -1.55 12.07 -6.19
C GLU A 40 -0.47 11.18 -5.55
N THR A 41 -0.82 10.43 -4.50
CA THR A 41 0.13 9.48 -3.89
C THR A 41 0.51 8.37 -4.86
N ARG A 42 -0.45 7.88 -5.67
CA ARG A 42 -0.18 6.84 -6.67
C ARG A 42 0.76 7.35 -7.76
N GLU A 43 0.54 8.55 -8.28
CA GLU A 43 1.42 9.16 -9.28
C GLU A 43 2.85 9.32 -8.76
N LYS A 44 3.01 9.74 -7.49
CA LYS A 44 4.32 9.80 -6.84
C LYS A 44 4.97 8.42 -6.68
N ALA A 45 4.21 7.41 -6.28
CA ALA A 45 4.70 6.04 -6.12
C ALA A 45 5.17 5.43 -7.45
N LEU A 46 4.54 5.81 -8.57
CA LEU A 46 4.94 5.35 -9.90
C LEU A 46 6.30 5.92 -10.34
N LEU A 47 6.70 7.08 -9.81
CA LEU A 47 8.00 7.70 -10.09
C LEU A 47 9.15 7.11 -9.26
N GLY A 48 8.88 6.25 -8.28
CA GLY A 48 9.90 5.62 -7.43
C GLY A 48 10.84 6.66 -6.81
N GLY A 49 12.15 6.52 -7.04
CA GLY A 49 13.19 7.44 -6.59
C GLY A 49 13.23 8.79 -7.29
N GLY A 50 12.31 9.06 -8.23
CA GLY A 50 12.21 10.30 -8.99
C GLY A 50 12.88 10.24 -10.37
N GLN A 51 12.46 11.15 -11.26
CA GLN A 51 12.85 11.16 -12.67
C GLN A 51 14.37 11.17 -12.88
N SER A 52 15.11 11.96 -12.11
CA SER A 52 16.58 12.04 -12.22
C SER A 52 17.26 10.68 -12.01
N ARG A 53 16.76 9.87 -11.05
CA ARG A 53 17.29 8.54 -10.78
C ARG A 53 16.86 7.52 -11.83
N ILE A 54 15.65 7.66 -12.38
CA ILE A 54 15.18 6.87 -13.53
C ILE A 54 16.08 7.11 -14.75
N ASP A 55 16.30 8.37 -15.11
CA ASP A 55 17.15 8.74 -16.24
C ASP A 55 18.58 8.21 -16.07
N ALA A 56 19.10 8.22 -14.83
CA ALA A 56 20.40 7.67 -14.52
C ALA A 56 20.47 6.13 -14.70
N GLN A 57 19.37 5.40 -14.45
CA GLN A 57 19.29 3.96 -14.75
C GLN A 57 19.24 3.72 -16.26
N HIS A 58 18.40 4.46 -16.98
CA HIS A 58 18.28 4.33 -18.44
C HIS A 58 19.59 4.65 -19.16
N LYS A 59 20.34 5.67 -18.71
CA LYS A 59 21.68 5.99 -19.23
C LYS A 59 22.70 4.85 -19.05
N LYS A 60 22.49 3.97 -18.06
CA LYS A 60 23.30 2.77 -17.83
C LYS A 60 22.82 1.55 -18.64
N GLY A 61 21.81 1.72 -19.50
CA GLY A 61 21.19 0.62 -20.23
C GLY A 61 20.30 -0.28 -19.37
N LYS A 62 19.95 0.14 -18.14
CA LYS A 62 19.04 -0.57 -17.26
C LYS A 62 17.63 0.00 -17.39
N ILE A 63 16.62 -0.86 -17.24
CA ILE A 63 15.20 -0.47 -17.16
C ILE A 63 14.71 -0.49 -15.70
N THR A 64 13.69 0.29 -15.40
CA THR A 64 13.10 0.44 -14.06
C THR A 64 12.46 -0.85 -13.56
N ALA A 65 12.15 -0.91 -12.26
CA ALA A 65 11.47 -2.07 -11.68
C ALA A 65 10.14 -2.40 -12.35
N ARG A 66 9.35 -1.37 -12.69
CA ARG A 66 8.04 -1.50 -13.34
C ARG A 66 8.15 -1.86 -14.82
N GLU A 67 9.13 -1.29 -15.52
CA GLU A 67 9.42 -1.66 -16.91
C GLU A 67 9.80 -3.14 -17.02
N ARG A 68 10.59 -3.67 -16.07
CA ARG A 68 10.91 -5.11 -15.99
C ARG A 68 9.66 -5.98 -15.83
N ILE A 69 8.74 -5.58 -14.95
CA ILE A 69 7.48 -6.31 -14.74
C ILE A 69 6.61 -6.27 -15.99
N ASN A 70 6.47 -5.09 -16.62
CA ASN A 70 5.69 -4.94 -17.84
C ASN A 70 6.28 -5.70 -19.03
N LEU A 71 7.60 -5.90 -19.06
CA LEU A 71 8.26 -6.73 -20.07
C LEU A 71 8.04 -8.23 -19.83
N LEU A 72 7.99 -8.64 -18.57
CA LEU A 72 7.86 -10.05 -18.17
C LEU A 72 6.42 -10.57 -18.29
N LEU A 73 5.44 -9.76 -17.88
CA LEU A 73 4.05 -10.17 -17.75
C LEU A 73 3.24 -9.85 -19.02
N ASP A 74 2.19 -10.63 -19.24
CA ASP A 74 1.21 -10.38 -20.28
C ASP A 74 0.59 -8.97 -20.09
N PRO A 75 0.44 -8.18 -21.17
CA PRO A 75 -0.05 -6.80 -21.09
C PRO A 75 -1.38 -6.67 -20.34
N GLY A 76 -1.47 -5.71 -19.42
CA GLY A 76 -2.69 -5.41 -18.65
C GLY A 76 -3.03 -6.43 -17.56
N THR A 77 -2.19 -7.42 -17.30
CA THR A 77 -2.45 -8.45 -16.28
C THR A 77 -1.84 -8.15 -14.92
N PHE A 78 -0.87 -7.23 -14.85
CA PHE A 78 -0.20 -6.90 -13.60
C PHE A 78 -1.15 -6.21 -12.61
N GLN A 79 -1.24 -6.78 -11.42
CA GLN A 79 -1.96 -6.25 -10.28
C GLN A 79 -0.97 -6.05 -9.14
N GLU A 80 -0.67 -4.78 -8.87
CA GLU A 80 0.30 -4.38 -7.87
C GLU A 80 -0.28 -4.44 -6.46
N TYR A 81 0.56 -4.89 -5.51
CA TYR A 81 0.28 -4.84 -4.09
C TYR A 81 1.10 -3.77 -3.38
N ASP A 82 0.51 -3.22 -2.32
CA ASP A 82 1.24 -2.44 -1.31
C ASP A 82 2.03 -1.24 -1.89
N ILE A 83 1.47 -0.61 -2.93
CA ILE A 83 2.02 0.59 -3.58
C ILE A 83 2.13 1.79 -2.63
N PHE A 84 1.39 1.79 -1.52
CA PHE A 84 1.38 2.89 -0.54
C PHE A 84 2.14 2.57 0.75
N MET A 85 2.76 1.40 0.87
CA MET A 85 3.57 1.10 2.05
C MET A 85 4.85 1.93 2.07
N GLU A 86 5.23 2.43 3.24
CA GLU A 86 6.44 3.22 3.47
C GLU A 86 7.15 2.69 4.71
N HIS A 87 8.48 2.77 4.75
CA HIS A 87 9.21 2.42 5.97
C HIS A 87 8.83 3.34 7.14
N THR A 88 8.97 2.81 8.35
CA THR A 88 8.68 3.53 9.59
C THR A 88 9.93 3.99 10.34
N CYS A 89 11.12 3.72 9.79
CA CYS A 89 12.40 4.12 10.37
C CYS A 89 12.53 5.64 10.51
N THR A 90 12.97 6.08 11.69
CA THR A 90 13.25 7.48 12.03
C THR A 90 14.74 7.78 12.24
N ASP A 91 15.56 6.74 12.30
CA ASP A 91 17.00 6.84 12.52
C ASP A 91 17.69 7.44 11.29
N PHE A 92 18.87 8.04 11.48
CA PHE A 92 19.69 8.59 10.39
C PHE A 92 18.93 9.51 9.41
N ASP A 93 18.02 10.34 9.93
CA ASP A 93 17.18 11.25 9.15
C ASP A 93 16.21 10.57 8.14
N MET A 94 16.02 9.25 8.23
CA MET A 94 15.14 8.49 7.34
C MET A 94 13.70 9.01 7.32
N ALA A 95 13.22 9.63 8.41
CA ALA A 95 11.89 10.24 8.45
C ALA A 95 11.64 11.30 7.37
N LYS A 96 12.71 11.92 6.83
CA LYS A 96 12.64 12.96 5.79
C LYS A 96 12.49 12.39 4.38
N GLU A 97 12.91 11.14 4.15
CA GLU A 97 12.91 10.50 2.84
C GLU A 97 11.95 9.32 2.82
N LYS A 98 10.69 9.57 2.44
CA LYS A 98 9.68 8.50 2.30
C LYS A 98 9.27 8.31 0.86
N TYR A 99 9.33 7.06 0.41
CA TYR A 99 8.92 6.66 -0.93
C TYR A 99 7.81 5.61 -0.80
N SER A 100 6.62 5.95 -1.32
CA SER A 100 5.49 5.03 -1.35
C SER A 100 5.81 3.80 -2.22
N GLY A 101 5.58 2.61 -1.66
CA GLY A 101 5.95 1.33 -2.24
C GLY A 101 7.30 0.80 -1.73
N ASP A 102 8.07 1.63 -1.03
CA ASP A 102 9.48 1.40 -0.67
C ASP A 102 10.31 0.96 -1.89
N SER A 103 11.37 0.18 -1.68
CA SER A 103 12.39 -0.16 -2.67
C SER A 103 12.09 -1.44 -3.46
N VAL A 104 10.82 -1.86 -3.51
CA VAL A 104 10.38 -3.05 -4.25
C VAL A 104 8.95 -2.92 -4.73
N VAL A 105 8.75 -3.28 -6.00
CA VAL A 105 7.42 -3.43 -6.61
C VAL A 105 7.02 -4.90 -6.50
N THR A 106 5.84 -5.19 -5.97
CA THR A 106 5.34 -6.56 -5.79
C THR A 106 3.92 -6.70 -6.34
N GLY A 107 3.56 -7.90 -6.78
CA GLY A 107 2.21 -8.17 -7.26
C GLY A 107 2.10 -9.53 -7.94
N HIS A 108 1.04 -9.68 -8.73
CA HIS A 108 0.85 -10.84 -9.59
C HIS A 108 0.40 -10.41 -10.98
N GLY A 109 0.54 -11.31 -11.95
CA GLY A 109 -0.08 -11.18 -13.26
C GLY A 109 -0.03 -12.50 -13.99
N LYS A 110 0.01 -12.46 -15.31
CA LYS A 110 0.08 -13.67 -16.14
C LYS A 110 1.36 -13.71 -16.96
N ILE A 111 1.90 -14.90 -17.16
CA ILE A 111 2.97 -15.19 -18.12
C ILE A 111 2.43 -16.28 -19.04
N TYR A 112 2.22 -15.97 -20.31
CA TYR A 112 1.59 -16.89 -21.26
C TYR A 112 0.24 -17.43 -20.74
N GLY A 113 -0.58 -16.55 -20.17
CA GLY A 113 -1.90 -16.87 -19.63
C GLY A 113 -1.91 -17.53 -18.24
N ARG A 114 -0.75 -17.89 -17.69
CA ARG A 114 -0.62 -18.59 -16.39
C ARG A 114 -0.29 -17.60 -15.28
N THR A 115 -0.99 -17.69 -14.14
CA THR A 115 -0.73 -16.83 -12.99
C THR A 115 0.69 -16.98 -12.48
N ALA A 116 1.36 -15.86 -12.22
CA ALA A 116 2.66 -15.80 -11.58
C ALA A 116 2.73 -14.59 -10.65
N PHE A 117 3.39 -14.76 -9.51
CA PHE A 117 3.72 -13.68 -8.58
C PHE A 117 5.10 -13.14 -8.92
N VAL A 118 5.28 -11.83 -8.75
CA VAL A 118 6.53 -11.17 -9.10
C VAL A 118 6.90 -10.11 -8.08
N PHE A 119 8.18 -10.03 -7.76
CA PHE A 119 8.77 -8.84 -7.17
C PHE A 119 9.91 -8.30 -8.03
N SER A 120 10.07 -6.98 -8.04
CA SER A 120 11.10 -6.28 -8.77
C SER A 120 11.68 -5.18 -7.91
N GLN A 121 12.95 -5.34 -7.53
CA GLN A 121 13.63 -4.41 -6.62
C GLN A 121 13.96 -3.11 -7.36
N ASP A 122 13.62 -1.96 -6.79
CA ASP A 122 13.79 -0.66 -7.43
C ASP A 122 15.08 0.04 -6.97
N PHE A 123 16.12 -0.04 -7.80
CA PHE A 123 17.41 0.59 -7.52
C PHE A 123 17.31 2.13 -7.37
N THR A 124 16.27 2.76 -7.91
CA THR A 124 16.09 4.23 -7.78
C THR A 124 15.73 4.64 -6.34
N VAL A 125 15.19 3.73 -5.53
CA VAL A 125 14.79 3.98 -4.14
C VAL A 125 15.82 3.34 -3.20
N PHE A 126 16.62 4.17 -2.51
CA PHE A 126 17.69 3.71 -1.60
C PHE A 126 18.65 2.66 -2.21
N GLY A 127 18.91 2.71 -3.52
CA GLY A 127 19.76 1.72 -4.18
C GLY A 127 19.16 0.31 -4.18
N GLY A 128 17.84 0.18 -4.05
CA GLY A 128 17.14 -1.11 -3.95
C GLY A 128 17.38 -1.82 -2.62
N SER A 129 17.95 -1.13 -1.61
CA SER A 129 18.31 -1.74 -0.33
C SER A 129 17.09 -2.30 0.39
N LEU A 130 17.18 -3.54 0.88
CA LEU A 130 16.11 -4.21 1.59
C LEU A 130 15.84 -3.56 2.94
N SER A 131 14.60 -3.14 3.14
CA SER A 131 14.02 -2.69 4.41
C SER A 131 13.09 -3.72 5.03
N SER A 132 12.63 -3.45 6.25
CA SER A 132 11.53 -4.19 6.87
C SER A 132 10.26 -4.22 6.01
N VAL A 133 9.91 -3.12 5.35
CA VAL A 133 8.74 -3.03 4.46
C VAL A 133 8.97 -3.77 3.15
N HIS A 134 10.16 -3.67 2.58
CA HIS A 134 10.57 -4.41 1.40
C HIS A 134 10.41 -5.91 1.63
N ALA A 135 10.91 -6.41 2.77
CA ALA A 135 10.79 -7.81 3.15
C ALA A 135 9.33 -8.24 3.30
N LYS A 136 8.53 -7.49 4.08
CA LYS A 136 7.10 -7.77 4.27
C LYS A 136 6.34 -7.87 2.95
N LYS A 137 6.64 -7.01 1.97
CA LYS A 137 6.03 -7.04 0.64
C LYS A 137 6.39 -8.30 -0.14
N ILE A 138 7.63 -8.75 -0.07
CA ILE A 138 8.10 -9.98 -0.72
C ILE A 138 7.48 -11.22 -0.05
N VAL A 139 7.57 -11.31 1.27
CA VAL A 139 7.00 -12.43 2.04
C VAL A 139 5.51 -12.58 1.75
N LYS A 140 4.75 -11.47 1.72
CA LYS A 140 3.33 -11.49 1.39
C LYS A 140 3.05 -12.13 0.03
N ILE A 141 3.79 -11.79 -1.03
CA ILE A 141 3.54 -12.42 -2.34
C ILE A 141 3.99 -13.88 -2.38
N MET A 142 5.01 -14.27 -1.61
CA MET A 142 5.43 -15.65 -1.49
C MET A 142 4.34 -16.50 -0.82
N GLU A 143 3.75 -15.99 0.27
CA GLU A 143 2.60 -16.62 0.93
C GLU A 143 1.40 -16.74 -0.01
N GLN A 144 1.05 -15.67 -0.73
CA GLN A 144 -0.06 -15.69 -1.68
C GLN A 144 0.18 -16.68 -2.83
N ALA A 145 1.41 -16.75 -3.35
CA ALA A 145 1.80 -17.69 -4.39
C ALA A 145 1.69 -19.14 -3.90
N MET A 146 2.12 -19.40 -2.67
CA MET A 146 2.04 -20.71 -2.03
C MET A 146 0.58 -21.16 -1.85
N LEU A 147 -0.32 -20.24 -1.45
CA LEU A 147 -1.76 -20.54 -1.29
C LEU A 147 -2.44 -20.99 -2.59
N VAL A 148 -2.05 -20.43 -3.72
CA VAL A 148 -2.69 -20.72 -5.02
C VAL A 148 -1.88 -21.65 -5.92
N GLY A 149 -0.71 -22.12 -5.45
CA GLY A 149 0.18 -23.00 -6.21
C GLY A 149 0.76 -22.33 -7.47
N ALA A 150 1.08 -21.04 -7.40
CA ALA A 150 1.67 -20.27 -8.50
C ALA A 150 3.18 -20.03 -8.31
N PRO A 151 3.96 -19.88 -9.40
CA PRO A 151 5.38 -19.54 -9.30
C PRO A 151 5.59 -18.11 -8.79
N VAL A 152 6.74 -17.89 -8.13
CA VAL A 152 7.25 -16.56 -7.77
C VAL A 152 8.49 -16.25 -8.62
N ILE A 153 8.50 -15.09 -9.29
CA ILE A 153 9.66 -14.58 -10.02
C ILE A 153 10.25 -13.40 -9.27
N GLY A 154 11.53 -13.51 -8.90
CA GLY A 154 12.30 -12.43 -8.29
C GLY A 154 13.20 -11.71 -9.30
N LEU A 155 13.03 -10.40 -9.45
CA LEU A 155 13.87 -9.55 -10.30
C LEU A 155 14.79 -8.70 -9.41
N ASN A 156 15.94 -9.28 -9.07
CA ASN A 156 16.86 -8.73 -8.08
C ASN A 156 17.75 -7.62 -8.68
N ASP A 157 17.73 -6.44 -8.06
CA ASP A 157 18.62 -5.30 -8.35
C ASP A 157 18.72 -4.44 -7.07
N SER A 158 19.54 -4.88 -6.12
CA SER A 158 19.64 -4.33 -4.77
C SER A 158 21.09 -4.14 -4.33
N GLY A 159 21.32 -3.08 -3.55
CA GLY A 159 22.58 -2.82 -2.85
C GLY A 159 22.78 -3.62 -1.54
N GLY A 160 21.84 -4.49 -1.15
CA GLY A 160 21.91 -5.28 0.10
C GLY A 160 20.95 -4.80 1.18
N ALA A 161 21.27 -5.03 2.46
CA ALA A 161 20.47 -4.56 3.59
C ALA A 161 20.52 -3.03 3.71
N ARG A 162 19.39 -2.42 4.09
CA ARG A 162 19.34 -0.99 4.42
C ARG A 162 19.98 -0.75 5.78
N ILE A 163 21.22 -0.27 5.75
CA ILE A 163 22.05 -0.04 6.95
C ILE A 163 21.33 0.82 8.00
N GLN A 164 20.57 1.82 7.56
CA GLN A 164 19.85 2.75 8.44
C GLN A 164 18.75 2.07 9.27
N GLU A 165 18.16 0.98 8.78
CA GLU A 165 17.17 0.19 9.50
C GLU A 165 17.81 -0.88 10.39
N GLY A 166 19.12 -1.11 10.26
CA GLY A 166 19.88 -2.02 11.12
C GLY A 166 19.32 -3.44 11.15
N VAL A 167 19.05 -3.92 12.36
CA VAL A 167 18.63 -5.31 12.63
C VAL A 167 17.30 -5.65 11.96
N GLU A 168 16.40 -4.68 11.79
CA GLU A 168 15.12 -4.89 11.11
C GLU A 168 15.29 -5.31 9.65
N SER A 169 16.32 -4.82 8.96
CA SER A 169 16.64 -5.26 7.60
C SER A 169 17.21 -6.68 7.57
N LEU A 170 17.98 -7.07 8.58
CA LEU A 170 18.53 -8.44 8.67
C LEU A 170 17.44 -9.45 9.03
N ALA A 171 16.52 -9.09 9.93
CA ALA A 171 15.33 -9.89 10.22
C ALA A 171 14.48 -10.07 8.95
N GLY A 172 14.30 -9.01 8.16
CA GLY A 172 13.59 -9.08 6.89
C GLY A 172 14.24 -10.04 5.87
N TYR A 173 15.57 -10.17 5.86
CA TYR A 173 16.21 -11.22 5.07
C TYR A 173 15.87 -12.63 5.58
N ALA A 174 15.89 -12.83 6.89
CA ALA A 174 15.58 -14.12 7.49
C ALA A 174 14.14 -14.57 7.13
N ASP A 175 13.17 -13.64 7.17
CA ASP A 175 11.79 -13.92 6.80
C ASP A 175 11.62 -14.34 5.32
N ILE A 176 12.45 -13.81 4.41
CA ILE A 176 12.42 -14.20 2.98
C ILE A 176 13.02 -15.60 2.75
N PHE A 177 13.98 -16.02 3.56
CA PHE A 177 14.66 -17.31 3.40
C PHE A 177 13.98 -18.48 4.12
N GLN A 178 12.93 -18.20 4.90
CA GLN A 178 12.15 -19.21 5.62
C GLN A 178 11.15 -19.93 4.71
#